data_AF-A0A8E2EDD2-F1
#
_entry.id   AF-A0A8E2EDD2-F1
#
_cell.length_a   1.000
_cell.length_b   1.000
_cell.length_c   1.000
_cell.angle_alpha   90.00
_cell.angle_beta   90.00
_cell.angle_gamma   90.00
#
_symmetry.space_group_name_H-M   'P 1'
#
loop_
_entity.id
_entity.type
_entity.pdbx_description
1 polymer ?
#
loop_
_entity_poly.entity_id
_entity_poly.type
_entity_poly.pdbx_seq_one_letter_code
_entity_poly.pdbx_strand_id
1 'polypeptide(L)'
;MPLTSGRLFSKSSLADTVNSEPERKCAIINAFWPHLGLAKEDYIEEDYAAWFHFFGKALQSLHPHASKFATQEWDGLLSMVTSLSANRTMARRALTEDIKRGYLNTGDAAIARSIELAVRLWLGINVCSKGLSVGPRNPREYRIDWQGDQSLDEMIAAQFPQGAGRAAFANIPFDESFTAVNLKNICRLHIRWTDNLIDHLKLEGPRGQRCLSIYRHRLCLVNHRKGPEPTIIPAEVIDEAIRTLDLLFPFGDPKTEAFLEEEKVQFWTISPSESARATELDEFKYWRSNLAQLSSLFNGPPETFIQSLLDTRNIPQFATLWVAIFGVFFLTIIFGVLSTVYSVKQYRVAIKSYELALAQACQQKSTPLQRFCD
;
A
#
# COMPACT_ATOMS: atom_id res chain seq x y z
N MET A 1 -16.93 38.68 1.65
CA MET A 1 -17.86 37.58 1.32
C MET A 1 -17.28 36.31 1.94
N PRO A 2 -18.07 35.42 2.58
CA PRO A 2 -17.53 34.15 3.02
C PRO A 2 -17.08 33.39 1.77
N LEU A 3 -15.76 33.18 1.64
CA LEU A 3 -15.09 32.58 0.47
C LEU A 3 -15.50 31.11 0.22
N THR A 4 -16.34 30.57 1.11
CA THR A 4 -16.65 29.16 1.26
C THR A 4 -18.16 28.90 1.39
N SER A 5 -19.01 29.80 0.90
CA SER A 5 -20.47 29.57 0.83
C SER A 5 -20.79 28.36 -0.05
N GLY A 6 -21.17 27.25 0.58
CA GLY A 6 -21.53 26.02 -0.11
C GLY A 6 -21.92 24.90 0.87
N ARG A 7 -22.70 23.93 0.39
CA ARG A 7 -22.99 22.73 1.17
C ARG A 7 -21.72 21.87 1.28
N LEU A 8 -21.45 21.39 2.48
CA LEU A 8 -20.34 20.48 2.76
C LEU A 8 -20.64 19.08 2.20
N PHE A 9 -21.86 18.59 2.43
CA PHE A 9 -22.30 17.27 1.99
C PHE A 9 -23.34 17.35 0.88
N SER A 10 -23.01 16.79 -0.29
CA SER A 10 -23.91 16.69 -1.44
C SER A 10 -23.57 15.43 -2.26
N LYS A 11 -24.48 15.02 -3.14
CA LYS A 11 -24.18 13.98 -4.15
C LYS A 11 -23.04 14.42 -5.09
N SER A 12 -22.83 15.71 -5.24
CA SER A 12 -21.80 16.32 -6.07
C SER A 12 -20.55 16.73 -5.29
N SER A 13 -20.41 16.46 -3.98
CA SER A 13 -19.29 16.97 -3.16
C SER A 13 -17.92 16.72 -3.78
N LEU A 14 -17.73 15.57 -4.43
CA LEU A 14 -16.49 15.28 -5.16
C LEU A 14 -16.26 16.26 -6.32
N ALA A 15 -17.25 16.39 -7.21
CA ALA A 15 -17.17 17.31 -8.35
C ALA A 15 -17.07 18.77 -7.89
N ASP A 16 -17.84 19.16 -6.87
CA ASP A 16 -17.86 20.51 -6.31
C ASP A 16 -16.50 20.88 -5.70
N THR A 17 -15.82 19.91 -5.07
CA THR A 17 -14.49 20.13 -4.47
C THR A 17 -13.40 20.18 -5.54
N VAL A 18 -13.40 19.21 -6.47
CA VAL A 18 -12.38 19.11 -7.52
C VAL A 18 -12.47 20.25 -8.54
N ASN A 19 -13.68 20.68 -8.91
CA ASN A 19 -13.90 21.72 -9.91
C ASN A 19 -14.08 23.12 -9.29
N SER A 20 -13.77 23.29 -8.00
CA SER A 20 -13.88 24.60 -7.36
C SER A 20 -12.83 25.58 -7.87
N GLU A 21 -13.17 26.88 -7.83
CA GLU A 21 -12.26 27.96 -8.20
C GLU A 21 -10.96 27.90 -7.38
N PRO A 22 -9.79 28.20 -7.97
CA PRO A 22 -8.49 28.18 -7.29
C PRO A 22 -8.48 28.99 -5.98
N GLU A 23 -9.15 30.13 -5.93
CA GLU A 23 -9.24 30.97 -4.73
C GLU A 23 -9.91 30.24 -3.56
N ARG A 24 -10.96 29.46 -3.85
CA ARG A 24 -11.64 28.63 -2.85
C ARG A 24 -10.77 27.46 -2.42
N LYS A 25 -10.06 26.83 -3.35
CA LYS A 25 -9.10 25.76 -3.04
C LYS A 25 -7.99 26.28 -2.11
N CYS A 26 -7.42 27.44 -2.41
CA CYS A 26 -6.42 28.11 -1.56
C CYS A 26 -6.98 28.41 -0.16
N ALA A 27 -8.21 28.95 -0.07
CA ALA A 27 -8.85 29.23 1.21
C ALA A 27 -9.03 27.96 2.06
N ILE A 28 -9.43 26.85 1.44
CA ILE A 28 -9.55 25.55 2.12
C ILE A 28 -8.15 25.07 2.59
N ILE A 29 -7.14 25.10 1.72
CA ILE A 29 -5.78 24.67 2.06
C ILE A 29 -5.23 25.50 3.23
N ASN A 30 -5.36 26.83 3.17
CA ASN A 30 -4.89 27.74 4.20
C ASN A 30 -5.67 27.59 5.52
N ALA A 31 -6.90 27.06 5.51
CA ALA A 31 -7.60 26.73 6.75
C ALA A 31 -7.01 25.49 7.45
N PHE A 32 -6.50 24.52 6.68
CA PHE A 32 -5.80 23.34 7.22
C PHE A 32 -4.33 23.64 7.55
N TRP A 33 -3.67 24.50 6.77
CA TRP A 33 -2.27 24.89 6.94
C TRP A 33 -2.11 26.41 6.81
N PRO A 34 -2.45 27.19 7.85
CA PRO A 34 -2.46 28.66 7.79
C PRO A 34 -1.11 29.30 7.47
N HIS A 35 -0.01 28.64 7.83
CA HIS A 35 1.35 29.10 7.59
C HIS A 35 1.77 29.08 6.12
N LEU A 36 1.05 28.35 5.25
CA LEU A 36 1.38 28.32 3.82
C LEU A 36 1.03 29.64 3.13
N GLY A 37 -0.05 30.29 3.56
CA GLY A 37 -0.49 31.58 3.01
C GLY A 37 -0.67 31.57 1.49
N LEU A 38 -1.07 30.42 0.90
CA LEU A 38 -1.14 30.24 -0.54
C LEU A 38 -2.06 31.27 -1.18
N ALA A 39 -1.52 32.00 -2.13
CA ALA A 39 -2.29 32.81 -3.08
C ALA A 39 -2.56 32.00 -4.35
N LYS A 40 -3.42 32.54 -5.23
CA LYS A 40 -3.77 31.86 -6.49
C LYS A 40 -2.55 31.65 -7.39
N GLU A 41 -1.60 32.57 -7.31
CA GLU A 41 -0.39 32.60 -8.12
C GLU A 41 0.59 31.48 -7.73
N ASP A 42 0.55 31.04 -6.46
CA ASP A 42 1.40 29.97 -5.93
C ASP A 42 0.72 28.59 -5.99
N TYR A 43 -0.56 28.54 -6.39
CA TYR A 43 -1.35 27.33 -6.42
C TYR A 43 -1.06 26.49 -7.67
N ILE A 44 -0.58 25.27 -7.46
CA ILE A 44 -0.37 24.27 -8.50
C ILE A 44 -1.49 23.22 -8.36
N GLU A 45 -2.31 23.05 -9.41
CA GLU A 45 -3.49 22.21 -9.32
C GLU A 45 -3.15 20.73 -9.20
N GLU A 46 -2.11 20.30 -9.91
CA GLU A 46 -1.63 18.93 -9.96
C GLU A 46 -1.17 18.43 -8.59
N ASP A 47 -0.54 19.31 -7.79
CA ASP A 47 -0.04 19.00 -6.44
C ASP A 47 -1.18 18.57 -5.52
N TYR A 48 -2.28 19.34 -5.53
CA TYR A 48 -3.39 19.15 -4.60
C TYR A 48 -4.50 18.24 -5.15
N ALA A 49 -4.45 17.83 -6.42
CA ALA A 49 -5.49 17.06 -7.08
C ALA A 49 -5.86 15.76 -6.32
N ALA A 50 -4.86 14.98 -5.89
CA ALA A 50 -5.08 13.74 -5.16
C ALA A 50 -5.75 13.96 -3.79
N TRP A 51 -5.35 15.05 -3.10
CA TRP A 51 -5.91 15.43 -1.81
C TRP A 51 -7.36 15.93 -1.95
N PHE A 52 -7.65 16.83 -2.89
CA PHE A 52 -9.03 17.28 -3.13
C PHE A 52 -9.95 16.16 -3.60
N HIS A 53 -9.43 15.20 -4.37
CA HIS A 53 -10.19 14.00 -4.73
C HIS A 53 -10.53 13.16 -3.50
N PHE A 54 -9.56 12.90 -2.60
CA PHE A 54 -9.80 12.23 -1.33
C PHE A 54 -10.85 12.98 -0.49
N PHE A 55 -10.64 14.29 -0.33
CA PHE A 55 -11.49 15.17 0.46
C PHE A 55 -12.94 15.14 -0.04
N GLY A 56 -13.13 15.38 -1.33
CA GLY A 56 -14.45 15.38 -1.97
C GLY A 56 -15.13 14.00 -1.93
N LYS A 57 -14.37 12.91 -2.13
CA LYS A 57 -14.88 11.53 -2.04
C LYS A 57 -15.32 11.19 -0.62
N ALA A 58 -14.55 11.59 0.40
CA ALA A 58 -14.90 11.39 1.80
C ALA A 58 -16.23 12.08 2.13
N LEU A 59 -16.39 13.36 1.74
CA LEU A 59 -17.62 14.11 1.95
C LEU A 59 -18.82 13.53 1.18
N GLN A 60 -18.63 13.16 -0.09
CA GLN A 60 -19.66 12.53 -0.91
C GLN A 60 -20.14 11.20 -0.30
N SER A 61 -19.22 10.39 0.22
CA SER A 61 -19.55 9.11 0.86
C SER A 61 -20.37 9.27 2.14
N LEU A 62 -20.21 10.42 2.82
CA LEU A 62 -20.91 10.77 4.05
C LEU A 62 -22.24 11.48 3.79
N HIS A 63 -22.54 11.89 2.56
CA HIS A 63 -23.76 12.60 2.21
C HIS A 63 -25.07 11.94 2.71
N PRO A 64 -25.27 10.61 2.62
CA PRO A 64 -26.47 9.97 3.17
C PRO A 64 -26.63 10.12 4.69
N HIS A 65 -25.55 10.46 5.39
CA HIS A 65 -25.49 10.60 6.85
C HIS A 65 -25.24 12.07 7.28
N ALA A 66 -25.39 13.03 6.36
CA ALA A 66 -25.07 14.43 6.59
C ALA A 66 -25.74 15.00 7.86
N SER A 67 -27.00 14.64 8.13
CA SER A 67 -27.76 15.06 9.33
C SER A 67 -27.20 14.58 10.67
N LYS A 68 -26.19 13.68 10.66
CA LYS A 68 -25.50 13.21 11.87
C LYS A 68 -24.32 14.09 12.28
N PHE A 69 -23.98 15.11 11.49
CA PHE A 69 -22.89 16.06 11.71
C PHE A 69 -23.43 17.42 12.17
N ALA A 70 -22.66 18.13 12.99
CA ALA A 70 -23.05 19.42 13.57
C ALA A 70 -23.04 20.58 12.56
N THR A 71 -22.21 20.50 11.53
CA THR A 71 -22.15 21.50 10.45
C THR A 71 -22.51 20.87 9.10
N GLN A 72 -23.25 21.62 8.29
CA GLN A 72 -23.54 21.30 6.89
C GLN A 72 -22.83 22.23 5.91
N GLU A 73 -22.05 23.17 6.44
CA GLU A 73 -21.37 24.23 5.70
C GLU A 73 -19.86 24.13 5.88
N TRP A 74 -19.12 24.62 4.88
CA TRP A 74 -17.67 24.65 4.90
C TRP A 74 -17.13 25.49 6.06
N ASP A 75 -17.69 26.69 6.28
CA ASP A 75 -17.27 27.61 7.34
C ASP A 75 -17.28 26.93 8.71
N GLY A 76 -18.29 26.09 8.97
CA GLY A 76 -18.35 25.33 10.21
C GLY A 76 -17.26 24.27 10.32
N LEU A 77 -16.93 23.55 9.24
CA LEU A 77 -15.83 22.58 9.26
C LEU A 77 -14.48 23.28 9.46
N LEU A 78 -14.24 24.37 8.74
CA LEU A 78 -12.98 25.12 8.83
C LEU A 78 -12.82 25.81 10.20
N SER A 79 -13.90 26.30 10.79
CA SER A 79 -13.93 26.82 12.16
C SER A 79 -13.58 25.73 13.18
N MET A 80 -14.07 24.50 12.99
CA MET A 80 -13.68 23.36 13.84
C MET A 80 -12.20 23.02 13.71
N VAL A 81 -11.63 23.02 12.49
CA VAL A 81 -10.18 22.81 12.28
C VAL A 81 -9.37 23.89 13.00
N THR A 82 -9.79 25.15 12.91
CA THR A 82 -9.15 26.28 13.60
C THR A 82 -9.24 26.14 15.13
N SER A 83 -10.40 25.71 15.63
CA SER A 83 -10.61 25.48 17.07
C SER A 83 -9.77 24.30 17.58
N LEU A 84 -9.63 23.25 16.76
CA LEU A 84 -8.79 22.08 17.03
C LEU A 84 -7.31 22.44 17.10
N SER A 85 -6.81 23.23 16.15
CA SER A 85 -5.40 23.63 16.09
C SER A 85 -5.00 24.53 17.25
N ALA A 86 -5.91 25.38 17.73
CA ALA A 86 -5.69 26.22 18.91
C ALA A 86 -5.72 25.45 20.25
N ASN A 87 -6.49 24.36 20.33
CA ASN A 87 -6.81 23.66 21.58
C ASN A 87 -6.34 22.19 21.61
N ARG A 88 -5.21 21.88 20.97
CA ARG A 88 -4.72 20.50 20.76
C ARG A 88 -4.53 19.70 22.06
N THR A 89 -4.17 20.37 23.14
CA THR A 89 -3.90 19.79 24.46
C THR A 89 -5.17 19.62 25.30
N MET A 90 -6.32 20.13 24.85
CA MET A 90 -7.59 19.93 25.55
C MET A 90 -8.13 18.52 25.32
N ALA A 91 -8.64 17.90 26.37
CA ALA A 91 -9.35 16.62 26.26
C ALA A 91 -10.56 16.75 25.30
N ARG A 92 -10.82 15.71 24.50
CA ARG A 92 -11.90 15.71 23.50
C ARG A 92 -13.26 16.13 24.06
N ARG A 93 -13.60 15.71 25.29
CA ARG A 93 -14.87 16.09 25.94
C ARG A 93 -14.93 17.59 26.24
N ALA A 94 -13.85 18.17 26.74
CA ALA A 94 -13.78 19.61 27.01
C ALA A 94 -13.84 20.42 25.70
N LEU A 95 -13.15 19.95 24.65
CA LEU A 95 -13.21 20.56 23.32
C LEU A 95 -14.62 20.50 22.72
N THR A 96 -15.31 19.37 22.86
CA THR A 96 -16.70 19.22 22.44
C THR A 96 -17.60 20.25 23.12
N GLU A 97 -17.46 20.43 24.44
CA GLU A 97 -18.24 21.43 25.20
C GLU A 97 -17.91 22.87 24.83
N ASP A 98 -16.66 23.18 24.48
CA ASP A 98 -16.28 24.51 24.01
C ASP A 98 -16.90 24.83 22.64
N ILE A 99 -16.75 23.91 21.67
CA ILE A 99 -17.31 24.04 20.32
C ILE A 99 -18.85 24.09 20.37
N LYS A 100 -19.48 23.34 21.28
CA LYS A 100 -20.94 23.31 21.47
C LYS A 100 -21.57 24.69 21.70
N ARG A 101 -20.82 25.65 22.25
CA ARG A 101 -21.28 27.04 22.42
C ARG A 101 -21.65 27.71 21.09
N GLY A 102 -20.98 27.33 19.99
CA GLY A 102 -21.29 27.77 18.63
C GLY A 102 -22.38 26.96 17.91
N TYR A 103 -22.80 25.83 18.48
CA TYR A 103 -23.75 24.88 17.88
C TYR A 103 -24.92 24.58 18.83
N LEU A 104 -25.62 25.63 19.25
CA LEU A 104 -26.78 25.52 20.15
C LEU A 104 -27.81 24.53 19.59
N ASN A 105 -28.39 23.70 20.46
CA ASN A 105 -29.36 22.64 20.13
C ASN A 105 -28.81 21.46 19.30
N THR A 106 -27.50 21.39 19.08
CA THR A 106 -26.87 20.23 18.45
C THR A 106 -26.42 19.23 19.51
N GLY A 107 -26.74 17.95 19.34
CA GLY A 107 -26.33 16.91 20.28
C GLY A 107 -24.82 16.64 20.24
N ASP A 108 -24.23 16.32 21.39
CA ASP A 108 -22.78 16.12 21.57
C ASP A 108 -22.18 15.12 20.58
N ALA A 109 -22.93 14.06 20.26
CA ALA A 109 -22.46 13.06 19.30
C ALA A 109 -22.30 13.61 17.88
N ALA A 110 -23.12 14.59 17.46
CA ALA A 110 -22.97 15.21 16.14
C ALA A 110 -21.79 16.17 16.09
N ILE A 111 -21.51 16.88 17.19
CA ILE A 111 -20.34 17.74 17.34
C ILE A 111 -19.07 16.89 17.33
N ALA A 112 -19.02 15.83 18.15
CA ALA A 112 -17.89 14.92 18.20
C ALA A 112 -17.61 14.24 16.84
N ARG A 113 -18.66 13.87 16.07
CA ARG A 113 -18.49 13.35 14.70
C ARG A 113 -17.88 14.38 13.75
N SER A 114 -18.31 15.64 13.83
CA SER A 114 -17.74 16.71 12.99
C SER A 114 -16.30 17.01 13.37
N ILE A 115 -15.96 16.96 14.66
CA ILE A 115 -14.58 17.06 15.16
C ILE A 115 -13.72 15.92 14.61
N GLU A 116 -14.16 14.65 14.70
CA GLU A 116 -13.39 13.52 14.16
C GLU A 116 -13.23 13.58 12.64
N LEU A 117 -14.24 14.07 11.92
CA LEU A 117 -14.14 14.31 10.49
C LEU A 117 -13.09 15.39 10.17
N ALA A 118 -13.09 16.50 10.90
CA ALA A 118 -12.10 17.56 10.75
C ALA A 118 -10.67 17.04 10.95
N VAL A 119 -10.44 16.27 12.02
CA VAL A 119 -9.14 15.65 12.29
C VAL A 119 -8.75 14.68 11.17
N ARG A 120 -9.68 13.85 10.70
CA ARG A 120 -9.41 12.88 9.62
C ARG A 120 -8.97 13.56 8.33
N LEU A 121 -9.68 14.61 7.93
CA LEU A 121 -9.38 15.36 6.70
C LEU A 121 -8.09 16.18 6.82
N TRP A 122 -7.82 16.72 8.02
CA TRP A 122 -6.62 17.52 8.28
C TRP A 122 -5.35 16.69 8.33
N LEU A 123 -5.37 15.58 9.09
CA LEU A 123 -4.17 14.82 9.40
C LEU A 123 -3.96 13.63 8.45
N GLY A 124 -4.97 13.26 7.66
CA GLY A 124 -4.92 12.02 6.88
C GLY A 124 -4.77 10.80 7.80
N ILE A 125 -5.44 10.83 8.96
CA ILE A 125 -5.40 9.80 9.98
C ILE A 125 -6.85 9.38 10.28
N ASN A 126 -7.13 8.08 10.26
CA ASN A 126 -8.50 7.57 10.37
C ASN A 126 -9.02 7.55 11.83
N VAL A 127 -9.33 8.75 12.36
CA VAL A 127 -10.01 8.90 13.65
C VAL A 127 -11.49 8.61 13.46
N CYS A 128 -11.99 7.58 14.15
CA CYS A 128 -13.35 7.10 14.00
C CYS A 128 -13.77 6.25 15.21
N SER A 129 -14.23 6.92 16.28
CA SER A 129 -14.63 6.23 17.50
C SER A 129 -15.82 5.30 17.27
N LYS A 130 -15.83 4.15 17.96
CA LYS A 130 -16.82 3.07 17.74
C LYS A 130 -18.27 3.54 17.87
N GLY A 131 -18.55 4.43 18.83
CA GLY A 131 -19.88 5.00 19.07
C GLY A 131 -20.28 6.18 18.14
N LEU A 132 -19.33 6.70 17.36
CA LEU A 132 -19.54 7.88 16.51
C LEU A 132 -19.50 7.54 15.02
N SER A 133 -18.90 6.42 14.65
CA SER A 133 -18.73 5.96 13.26
C SER A 133 -20.05 5.88 12.47
N VAL A 134 -20.12 6.65 11.38
CA VAL A 134 -21.20 6.66 10.38
C VAL A 134 -20.61 6.53 8.97
N GLY A 135 -21.41 6.06 8.00
CA GLY A 135 -20.99 5.93 6.61
C GLY A 135 -20.36 4.58 6.23
N PRO A 136 -19.94 4.45 4.95
CA PRO A 136 -19.30 3.24 4.45
C PRO A 136 -17.98 2.99 5.18
N ARG A 137 -17.70 1.72 5.46
CA ARG A 137 -16.53 1.29 6.22
C ARG A 137 -15.61 0.43 5.36
N ASN A 138 -14.33 0.76 5.35
CA ASN A 138 -13.30 -0.14 4.87
C ASN A 138 -12.81 -1.01 6.04
N PRO A 139 -13.03 -2.34 6.04
CA PRO A 139 -12.58 -3.20 7.13
C PRO A 139 -11.06 -3.32 7.21
N ARG A 140 -10.32 -2.93 6.16
CA ARG A 140 -8.86 -3.02 6.09
C ARG A 140 -8.14 -1.80 6.67
N GLU A 141 -8.85 -0.68 6.83
CA GLU A 141 -8.28 0.53 7.41
C GLU A 141 -8.24 0.44 8.93
N TYR A 142 -7.07 0.73 9.50
CA TYR A 142 -6.94 0.90 10.94
C TYR A 142 -7.77 2.11 11.40
N ARG A 143 -8.39 2.02 12.57
CA ARG A 143 -9.21 3.09 13.15
C ARG A 143 -8.70 3.41 14.53
N ILE A 144 -8.55 4.69 14.80
CA ILE A 144 -8.26 5.17 16.14
C ILE A 144 -9.57 5.44 16.86
N ASP A 145 -9.67 4.88 18.07
CA ASP A 145 -10.72 5.22 19.01
C ASP A 145 -10.21 6.33 19.94
N TRP A 146 -10.53 7.58 19.61
CA TRP A 146 -10.12 8.75 20.39
C TRP A 146 -10.97 8.82 21.65
N GLN A 147 -10.37 8.66 22.83
CA GLN A 147 -11.11 8.65 24.08
C GLN A 147 -11.55 10.05 24.49
N GLY A 148 -12.60 10.15 25.32
CA GLY A 148 -13.19 11.44 25.72
C GLY A 148 -12.28 12.28 26.63
N ASP A 149 -11.45 11.62 27.41
CA ASP A 149 -10.49 12.18 28.36
C ASP A 149 -9.10 12.44 27.75
N GLN A 150 -8.85 11.93 26.54
CA GLN A 150 -7.58 12.11 25.83
C GLN A 150 -7.59 13.39 24.99
N SER A 151 -6.48 14.12 25.00
CA SER A 151 -6.23 15.24 24.09
C SER A 151 -5.87 14.76 22.68
N LEU A 152 -5.81 15.69 21.70
CA LEU A 152 -5.42 15.33 20.34
C LEU A 152 -3.93 14.95 20.28
N ASP A 153 -3.07 15.68 20.98
CA ASP A 153 -1.63 15.42 21.02
C ASP A 153 -1.31 14.05 21.64
N GLU A 154 -1.97 13.71 22.76
CA GLU A 154 -1.82 12.39 23.39
C GLU A 154 -2.31 11.25 22.48
N MET A 155 -3.41 11.48 21.76
CA MET A 155 -3.98 10.49 20.84
C MET A 155 -3.03 10.21 19.67
N ILE A 156 -2.44 11.26 19.09
CA ILE A 156 -1.46 11.13 18.01
C ILE A 156 -0.16 10.49 18.49
N ALA A 157 0.38 10.94 19.63
CA ALA A 157 1.61 10.38 20.20
C ALA A 157 1.47 8.87 20.47
N ALA A 158 0.29 8.42 20.91
CA ALA A 158 0.02 7.00 21.14
C ALA A 158 0.06 6.13 19.87
N GLN A 159 -0.10 6.71 18.67
CA GLN A 159 -0.08 5.95 17.40
C GLN A 159 1.33 5.76 16.84
N PHE A 160 2.30 6.55 17.30
CA PHE A 160 3.68 6.51 16.83
C PHE A 160 4.65 6.24 17.99
N PRO A 161 4.54 5.07 18.66
CA PRO A 161 5.43 4.75 19.77
C PRO A 161 6.87 4.59 19.27
N GLN A 162 7.79 5.34 19.89
CA GLN A 162 9.22 5.21 19.59
C GLN A 162 9.72 3.81 19.99
N GLY A 163 10.47 3.16 19.10
CA GLY A 163 11.20 1.93 19.44
C GLY A 163 10.37 0.66 19.54
N ALA A 164 9.10 0.66 19.10
CA ALA A 164 8.19 -0.50 19.13
C ALA A 164 8.62 -1.71 18.25
N GLY A 165 9.88 -1.79 17.83
CA GLY A 165 10.31 -2.72 16.80
C GLY A 165 11.81 -2.95 16.70
N ARG A 166 12.57 -2.96 17.80
CA ARG A 166 13.88 -3.64 17.83
C ARG A 166 13.69 -5.17 17.85
N ALA A 167 12.85 -5.68 16.95
CA ALA A 167 12.89 -7.09 16.64
C ALA A 167 14.26 -7.39 16.03
N ALA A 168 14.81 -8.56 16.34
CA ALA A 168 16.10 -9.03 15.86
C ALA A 168 16.03 -9.39 14.37
N PHE A 169 15.73 -8.41 13.53
CA PHE A 169 15.87 -8.52 12.09
C PHE A 169 17.33 -8.24 11.76
N ALA A 170 17.90 -9.03 10.86
CA ALA A 170 19.19 -8.71 10.28
C ALA A 170 19.10 -7.32 9.63
N ASN A 171 20.02 -6.42 9.97
CA ASN A 171 20.20 -5.16 9.26
C ASN A 171 20.78 -5.48 7.88
N ILE A 172 19.90 -5.83 6.94
CA ILE A 172 20.26 -5.96 5.54
C ILE A 172 20.15 -4.56 4.93
N PRO A 173 21.24 -3.99 4.40
CA PRO A 173 21.20 -2.70 3.73
C PRO A 173 20.16 -2.68 2.61
N PHE A 174 19.53 -1.54 2.40
CA PHE A 174 18.66 -1.34 1.25
C PHE A 174 19.52 -1.17 0.01
N ASP A 175 19.41 -2.13 -0.91
CA ASP A 175 19.97 -2.01 -2.25
C ASP A 175 19.15 -1.01 -3.08
N GLU A 176 19.76 -0.48 -4.15
CA GLU A 176 19.09 0.45 -5.06
C GLU A 176 17.80 -0.13 -5.65
N SER A 177 17.76 -1.45 -5.83
CA SER A 177 16.59 -2.19 -6.31
C SER A 177 15.44 -2.30 -5.31
N PHE A 178 15.62 -1.87 -4.04
CA PHE A 178 14.55 -1.86 -3.05
C PHE A 178 13.56 -0.71 -3.30
N THR A 179 12.64 -0.92 -4.24
CA THR A 179 11.58 0.03 -4.63
C THR A 179 10.20 -0.61 -4.55
N ALA A 180 9.13 0.20 -4.45
CA ALA A 180 7.76 -0.28 -4.48
C ALA A 180 7.44 -1.04 -5.78
N VAL A 181 8.01 -0.59 -6.90
CA VAL A 181 7.85 -1.26 -8.21
C VAL A 181 8.48 -2.65 -8.20
N ASN A 182 9.68 -2.79 -7.64
CA ASN A 182 10.32 -4.10 -7.54
C ASN A 182 9.66 -4.99 -6.49
N LEU A 183 9.15 -4.44 -5.39
CA LEU A 183 8.31 -5.17 -4.44
C LEU A 183 7.02 -5.69 -5.11
N LYS A 184 6.40 -4.90 -6.00
CA LYS A 184 5.25 -5.33 -6.82
C LYS A 184 5.65 -6.43 -7.82
N ASN A 185 6.76 -6.25 -8.54
CA ASN A 185 7.13 -7.12 -9.66
C ASN A 185 7.80 -8.43 -9.21
N ILE A 186 8.74 -8.33 -8.26
CA ILE A 186 9.55 -9.44 -7.76
C ILE A 186 8.82 -10.14 -6.62
N CYS A 187 8.34 -9.41 -5.62
CA CYS A 187 7.65 -10.00 -4.46
C CYS A 187 6.15 -10.23 -4.70
N ARG A 188 5.62 -9.84 -5.87
CA ARG A 188 4.20 -9.97 -6.23
C ARG A 188 3.27 -9.31 -5.22
N LEU A 189 3.73 -8.24 -4.57
CA LEU A 189 2.91 -7.45 -3.66
C LEU A 189 1.84 -6.69 -4.45
N HIS A 190 0.63 -6.67 -3.91
CA HIS A 190 -0.38 -5.73 -4.37
C HIS A 190 -0.20 -4.40 -3.64
N ILE A 191 0.12 -3.34 -4.37
CA ILE A 191 0.22 -2.00 -3.80
C ILE A 191 -1.19 -1.44 -3.61
N ARG A 192 -1.51 -1.05 -2.38
CA ARG A 192 -2.76 -0.39 -2.00
C ARG A 192 -2.46 1.02 -1.55
N TRP A 193 -2.95 2.01 -2.27
CA TRP A 193 -2.91 3.39 -1.80
C TRP A 193 -3.86 3.59 -0.63
N THR A 194 -3.37 4.22 0.44
CA THR A 194 -4.16 4.57 1.62
C THR A 194 -4.12 6.06 1.87
N ASP A 195 -5.26 6.61 2.30
CA ASP A 195 -5.38 7.99 2.77
C ASP A 195 -5.13 8.09 4.30
N ASN A 196 -4.85 6.96 4.96
CA ASN A 196 -4.54 6.84 6.39
C ASN A 196 -3.04 6.62 6.62
N LEU A 197 -2.36 7.61 7.22
CA LEU A 197 -0.91 7.59 7.47
C LEU A 197 -0.48 6.41 8.37
N ILE A 198 -1.32 6.00 9.31
CA ILE A 198 -1.01 4.89 10.23
C ILE A 198 -0.92 3.55 9.51
N ASP A 199 -1.68 3.38 8.42
CA ASP A 199 -1.60 2.18 7.60
C ASP A 199 -0.37 2.21 6.67
N HIS A 200 0.47 3.25 6.69
CA HIS A 200 1.66 3.30 5.85
C HIS A 200 2.62 2.13 6.15
N LEU A 201 3.05 1.45 5.09
CA LEU A 201 3.87 0.24 5.10
C LEU A 201 3.24 -0.97 5.80
N LYS A 202 1.94 -0.94 6.06
CA LYS A 202 1.23 -2.09 6.61
C LYS A 202 1.13 -3.19 5.57
N LEU A 203 1.66 -4.35 5.93
CA LEU A 203 1.64 -5.56 5.11
C LEU A 203 0.53 -6.50 5.61
N GLU A 204 -0.45 -6.79 4.75
CA GLU A 204 -1.61 -7.63 5.09
C GLU A 204 -1.78 -8.78 4.10
N GLY A 205 -2.44 -9.86 4.53
CA GLY A 205 -2.80 -10.98 3.67
C GLY A 205 -1.85 -12.18 3.77
N PRO A 206 -2.26 -13.34 3.23
CA PRO A 206 -1.48 -14.56 3.27
C PRO A 206 -0.29 -14.50 2.31
N ARG A 207 0.65 -15.44 2.49
CA ARG A 207 1.79 -15.64 1.57
C ARG A 207 1.32 -15.73 0.11
N GLY A 208 2.00 -15.04 -0.79
CA GLY A 208 1.67 -14.98 -2.21
C GLY A 208 0.49 -14.09 -2.62
N GLN A 209 -0.27 -13.52 -1.66
CA GLN A 209 -1.36 -12.57 -1.92
C GLN A 209 -1.30 -11.36 -0.99
N ARG A 210 -0.08 -10.92 -0.67
CA ARG A 210 0.13 -9.83 0.27
C ARG A 210 -0.18 -8.47 -0.36
N CYS A 211 -0.82 -7.62 0.42
CA CYS A 211 -1.10 -6.23 0.08
C CYS A 211 -0.21 -5.32 0.93
N LEU A 212 0.53 -4.41 0.28
CA LEU A 212 1.32 -3.37 0.93
C LEU A 212 0.57 -2.05 0.85
N SER A 213 0.28 -1.45 2.00
CA SER A 213 -0.37 -0.15 2.09
C SER A 213 0.64 0.98 2.01
N ILE A 214 0.44 1.94 1.10
CA ILE A 214 1.33 3.10 0.92
C ILE A 214 0.52 4.38 1.03
N TYR A 215 0.99 5.31 1.87
CA TYR A 215 0.31 6.57 2.08
C TYR A 215 0.45 7.45 0.84
N ARG A 216 -0.68 7.96 0.34
CA ARG A 216 -0.75 8.63 -0.96
C ARG A 216 -0.45 10.12 -0.92
N HIS A 217 -0.59 10.78 0.22
CA HIS A 217 -0.58 12.24 0.29
C HIS A 217 0.76 12.82 0.76
N ARG A 218 1.83 12.60 -0.01
CA ARG A 218 3.16 13.17 0.30
C ARG A 218 3.10 14.68 0.54
N LEU A 219 2.29 15.41 -0.24
CA LEU A 219 2.06 16.85 -0.07
C LEU A 219 1.54 17.23 1.32
N CYS A 220 0.64 16.44 1.91
CA CYS A 220 0.13 16.71 3.25
C CYS A 220 1.25 16.65 4.29
N LEU A 221 2.19 15.70 4.15
CA LEU A 221 3.37 15.59 5.02
C LEU A 221 4.25 16.83 4.89
N VAL A 222 4.55 17.25 3.66
CA VAL A 222 5.34 18.46 3.39
C VAL A 222 4.68 19.71 3.98
N ASN A 223 3.35 19.84 3.82
CA ASN A 223 2.61 20.98 4.35
C ASN A 223 2.60 21.01 5.88
N HIS A 224 2.42 19.85 6.53
CA HIS A 224 2.57 19.73 7.98
C HIS A 224 3.99 20.08 8.44
N ARG A 225 5.01 19.67 7.68
CA ARG A 225 6.42 19.92 8.02
C ARG A 225 6.83 21.39 7.95
N LYS A 226 6.27 22.16 7.01
CA LYS A 226 6.48 23.61 6.87
C LYS A 226 5.87 24.43 8.00
N GLY A 227 5.06 23.82 8.86
CA GLY A 227 4.38 24.49 9.97
C GLY A 227 5.31 24.89 11.12
N PRO A 228 4.84 25.76 12.03
CA PRO A 228 5.57 26.10 13.23
C PRO A 228 5.67 24.90 14.18
N GLU A 229 6.82 24.77 14.85
CA GLU A 229 7.03 23.78 15.90
C GLU A 229 6.37 24.22 17.22
N PRO A 230 5.79 23.29 18.02
CA PRO A 230 5.67 21.87 17.76
C PRO A 230 4.55 21.56 16.74
N THR A 231 4.87 20.74 15.74
CA THR A 231 3.88 20.23 14.76
C THR A 231 2.89 19.25 15.42
N ILE A 232 1.68 19.14 14.88
CA ILE A 232 0.64 18.25 15.44
C ILE A 232 0.98 16.77 15.29
N ILE A 233 1.56 16.38 14.16
CA ILE A 233 2.25 15.10 14.00
C ILE A 233 3.72 15.40 14.29
N PRO A 234 4.40 14.68 15.18
CA PRO A 234 5.79 14.98 15.51
C PRO A 234 6.67 15.06 14.26
N ALA A 235 7.52 16.08 14.16
CA ALA A 235 8.35 16.32 12.97
C ALA A 235 9.17 15.08 12.58
N GLU A 236 9.71 14.34 13.54
CA GLU A 236 10.44 13.09 13.28
C GLU A 236 9.58 12.02 12.56
N VAL A 237 8.29 11.93 12.88
CA VAL A 237 7.35 11.01 12.21
C VAL A 237 7.11 11.46 10.77
N ILE A 238 6.94 12.77 10.55
CA ILE A 238 6.72 13.33 9.21
C ILE A 238 7.96 13.10 8.34
N ASP A 239 9.14 13.44 8.86
CA ASP A 239 10.41 13.31 8.15
C ASP A 239 10.69 11.83 7.81
N GLU A 240 10.41 10.91 8.73
CA GLU A 240 10.56 9.47 8.47
C GLU A 240 9.55 8.97 7.43
N ALA A 241 8.30 9.42 7.46
CA ALA A 241 7.29 9.06 6.46
C ALA A 241 7.63 9.58 5.06
N ILE A 242 8.23 10.77 4.96
CA ILE A 242 8.73 11.27 3.67
C ILE A 242 9.91 10.41 3.21
N ARG A 243 10.84 10.08 4.11
CA ARG A 243 12.00 9.23 3.79
C ARG A 243 11.62 7.82 3.35
N THR A 244 10.58 7.21 3.94
CA THR A 244 10.07 5.90 3.50
C THR A 244 9.47 5.97 2.09
N LEU A 245 8.80 7.06 1.75
CA LEU A 245 8.30 7.29 0.38
C LEU A 245 9.46 7.48 -0.59
N ASP A 246 10.45 8.31 -0.26
CA ASP A 246 11.63 8.55 -1.12
C ASP A 246 12.48 7.27 -1.28
N LEU A 247 12.50 6.37 -0.27
CA LEU A 247 13.14 5.05 -0.36
C LEU A 247 12.44 4.14 -1.37
N LEU A 248 11.10 4.08 -1.29
CA LEU A 248 10.27 3.19 -2.11
C LEU A 248 10.04 3.70 -3.53
N PHE A 249 10.02 5.00 -3.69
CA PHE A 249 9.85 5.70 -4.95
C PHE A 249 11.03 6.65 -5.05
N PRO A 250 12.18 6.25 -5.59
CA PRO A 250 13.32 7.15 -5.76
C PRO A 250 13.12 8.10 -6.94
N PHE A 251 13.59 9.34 -6.79
CA PHE A 251 13.50 10.36 -7.83
C PHE A 251 14.40 10.01 -9.02
N GLY A 252 13.92 10.19 -10.25
CA GLY A 252 14.67 9.89 -11.46
C GLY A 252 14.75 8.41 -11.83
N ASP A 253 14.04 7.51 -11.13
CA ASP A 253 13.87 6.12 -11.56
C ASP A 253 12.70 6.01 -12.56
N PRO A 254 12.94 5.72 -13.85
CA PRO A 254 11.89 5.74 -14.88
C PRO A 254 10.76 4.73 -14.61
N LYS A 255 11.07 3.60 -13.95
CA LYS A 255 10.06 2.59 -13.62
C LYS A 255 9.11 3.08 -12.54
N THR A 256 9.65 3.77 -11.53
CA THR A 256 8.90 4.40 -10.46
C THR A 256 8.03 5.53 -10.99
N GLU A 257 8.58 6.39 -11.86
CA GLU A 257 7.83 7.48 -12.49
C GLU A 257 6.65 6.96 -13.33
N ALA A 258 6.90 5.97 -14.21
CA ALA A 258 5.84 5.35 -15.01
C ALA A 258 4.76 4.70 -14.14
N PHE A 259 5.15 4.05 -13.03
CA PHE A 259 4.20 3.43 -12.10
C PHE A 259 3.34 4.48 -11.38
N LEU A 260 3.93 5.59 -10.94
CA LEU A 260 3.20 6.67 -10.28
C LEU A 260 2.24 7.39 -11.22
N GLU A 261 2.64 7.58 -12.48
CA GLU A 261 1.79 8.14 -13.54
C GLU A 261 0.59 7.23 -13.84
N GLU A 262 0.81 5.91 -13.97
CA GLU A 262 -0.25 4.90 -14.15
C GLU A 262 -1.27 4.94 -13.00
N GLU A 263 -0.77 5.04 -11.76
CA GLU A 263 -1.58 5.07 -10.54
C GLU A 263 -2.18 6.45 -10.23
N LYS A 264 -1.82 7.49 -11.01
CA LYS A 264 -2.23 8.90 -10.83
C LYS A 264 -1.87 9.43 -9.43
N VAL A 265 -0.69 9.08 -8.94
CA VAL A 265 -0.16 9.55 -7.65
C VAL A 265 0.99 10.51 -7.89
N GLN A 266 0.90 11.69 -7.26
CA GLN A 266 1.82 12.79 -7.49
C GLN A 266 2.78 12.91 -6.29
N PHE A 267 4.00 12.41 -6.44
CA PHE A 267 5.07 12.56 -5.42
C PHE A 267 6.14 13.58 -5.81
N TRP A 268 6.36 13.77 -7.11
CA TRP A 268 7.50 14.49 -7.68
C TRP A 268 7.24 15.93 -8.07
N THR A 269 5.99 16.37 -7.97
CA THR A 269 5.58 17.74 -8.25
C THR A 269 6.14 18.72 -7.21
N ILE A 270 6.53 18.21 -6.04
CA ILE A 270 7.20 18.95 -4.99
C ILE A 270 8.69 18.64 -5.05
N SER A 271 9.53 19.65 -4.89
CA SER A 271 11.00 19.55 -4.93
C SER A 271 11.51 18.24 -4.30
N PRO A 272 12.47 17.56 -4.96
CA PRO A 272 13.09 16.36 -4.40
C PRO A 272 13.52 16.64 -2.97
N SER A 273 13.31 15.66 -2.08
CA SER A 273 13.89 15.75 -0.75
C SER A 273 15.41 15.91 -0.92
N GLU A 274 15.98 16.95 -0.33
CA GLU A 274 17.44 17.16 -0.34
C GLU A 274 18.19 16.06 0.43
N SER A 275 17.46 15.21 1.15
CA SER A 275 18.01 14.08 1.89
C SER A 275 18.49 12.99 0.94
N ALA A 276 19.71 12.50 1.19
CA ALA A 276 20.19 11.27 0.58
C ALA A 276 19.20 10.12 0.84
N ARG A 277 19.09 9.22 -0.14
CA ARG A 277 18.27 8.01 -0.03
C ARG A 277 18.78 7.17 1.14
N ALA A 278 17.86 6.72 1.98
CA ALA A 278 18.20 5.88 3.12
C ALA A 278 18.84 4.56 2.65
N THR A 279 19.89 4.15 3.34
CA THR A 279 20.68 2.95 3.02
C THR A 279 20.51 1.88 4.09
N GLU A 280 20.22 2.29 5.32
CA GLU A 280 20.16 1.39 6.46
C GLU A 280 18.81 1.45 7.18
N LEU A 281 18.46 0.32 7.80
CA LEU A 281 17.24 0.21 8.60
C LEU A 281 17.30 1.06 9.88
N ASP A 282 18.51 1.37 10.38
CA ASP A 282 18.77 2.16 11.59
C ASP A 282 18.39 3.65 11.43
N GLU A 283 18.19 4.10 10.19
CA GLU A 283 17.69 5.44 9.88
C GLU A 283 16.18 5.62 10.15
N PHE A 284 15.50 4.52 10.50
CA PHE A 284 14.05 4.47 10.73
C PHE A 284 13.74 4.05 12.18
N LYS A 285 12.89 4.82 12.87
CA LYS A 285 12.44 4.61 14.24
C LYS A 285 10.98 4.15 14.31
N TYR A 286 10.10 4.75 13.51
CA TYR A 286 8.65 4.53 13.57
C TYR A 286 8.18 3.40 12.64
N TRP A 287 8.71 3.34 11.42
CA TRP A 287 8.37 2.32 10.42
C TRP A 287 9.40 1.21 10.28
N ARG A 288 10.42 1.21 11.13
CA ARG A 288 11.51 0.22 11.15
C ARG A 288 11.02 -1.23 11.02
N SER A 289 10.05 -1.63 11.84
CA SER A 289 9.55 -3.01 11.87
C SER A 289 8.85 -3.40 10.56
N ASN A 290 8.13 -2.47 9.94
CA ASN A 290 7.46 -2.69 8.66
C ASN A 290 8.48 -2.77 7.53
N LEU A 291 9.47 -1.86 7.50
CA LEU A 291 10.56 -1.91 6.54
C LEU A 291 11.42 -3.17 6.69
N ALA A 292 11.68 -3.62 7.91
CA ALA A 292 12.41 -4.86 8.17
C ALA A 292 11.68 -6.08 7.60
N GLN A 293 10.36 -6.14 7.76
CA GLN A 293 9.52 -7.18 7.16
C GLN A 293 9.57 -7.12 5.63
N LEU A 294 9.50 -5.92 5.04
CA LEU A 294 9.60 -5.74 3.60
C LEU A 294 10.98 -6.11 3.05
N SER A 295 12.06 -5.73 3.74
CA SER A 295 13.43 -6.10 3.40
C SER A 295 13.64 -7.60 3.51
N SER A 296 13.14 -8.24 4.57
CA SER A 296 13.18 -9.69 4.71
C SER A 296 12.38 -10.41 3.62
N LEU A 297 11.27 -9.83 3.17
CA LEU A 297 10.49 -10.38 2.06
C LEU A 297 11.22 -10.19 0.72
N PHE A 298 11.87 -9.03 0.54
CA PHE A 298 12.63 -8.70 -0.66
C PHE A 298 13.95 -9.43 -0.78
N ASN A 299 14.56 -9.87 0.32
CA ASN A 299 15.78 -10.66 0.32
C ASN A 299 15.50 -12.16 0.55
N GLY A 300 14.27 -12.50 0.89
CA GLY A 300 13.82 -13.86 1.16
C GLY A 300 13.54 -14.69 -0.10
N PRO A 301 13.36 -16.00 0.07
CA PRO A 301 13.01 -16.90 -1.01
C PRO A 301 11.63 -16.56 -1.61
N PRO A 302 11.40 -16.86 -2.89
CA PRO A 302 10.08 -16.74 -3.52
C PRO A 302 8.98 -17.46 -2.74
N GLU A 303 7.83 -16.83 -2.59
CA GLU A 303 6.70 -17.42 -1.86
C GLU A 303 5.84 -18.33 -2.72
N THR A 304 5.91 -18.18 -4.05
CA THR A 304 5.10 -18.94 -5.00
C THR A 304 5.95 -19.51 -6.12
N PHE A 305 5.48 -20.61 -6.73
CA PHE A 305 6.16 -21.21 -7.89
C PHE A 305 6.29 -20.25 -9.06
N ILE A 306 5.25 -19.46 -9.34
CA ILE A 306 5.28 -18.43 -10.40
C ILE A 306 6.35 -17.39 -10.10
N GLN A 307 6.49 -16.98 -8.83
CA GLN A 307 7.56 -16.07 -8.41
C GLN A 307 8.93 -16.73 -8.61
N SER A 308 9.11 -18.00 -8.23
CA SER A 308 10.37 -18.71 -8.43
C SER A 308 10.77 -18.86 -9.90
N LEU A 309 9.82 -18.97 -10.81
CA LEU A 309 10.09 -19.08 -12.26
C LEU A 309 10.51 -17.74 -12.90
N LEU A 310 10.19 -16.62 -12.26
CA LEU A 310 10.42 -15.28 -12.78
C LEU A 310 11.46 -14.50 -11.96
N ASP A 311 11.98 -15.09 -10.89
CA ASP A 311 12.94 -14.46 -10.00
C ASP A 311 14.35 -14.49 -10.61
N THR A 312 14.81 -13.34 -11.08
CA THR A 312 16.13 -13.15 -11.69
C THR A 312 17.19 -12.60 -10.72
N ARG A 313 16.84 -12.39 -9.43
CA ARG A 313 17.76 -11.80 -8.44
C ARG A 313 19.04 -12.64 -8.24
N ASN A 314 18.93 -13.97 -8.37
CA ASN A 314 20.06 -14.88 -8.30
C ASN A 314 20.18 -15.62 -9.65
N ILE A 315 20.93 -15.03 -10.58
CA ILE A 315 21.15 -15.58 -11.93
C ILE A 315 21.62 -17.05 -11.89
N PRO A 316 22.58 -17.46 -11.02
CA PRO A 316 22.95 -18.87 -10.89
C PRO A 316 21.80 -19.80 -10.49
N GLN A 317 20.98 -19.43 -9.51
CA GLN A 317 19.83 -20.24 -9.10
C GLN A 317 18.76 -20.30 -10.20
N PHE A 318 18.49 -19.16 -10.85
CA PHE A 318 17.58 -19.08 -12.00
C PHE A 318 18.05 -19.96 -13.15
N ALA A 319 19.34 -19.91 -13.50
CA ALA A 319 19.93 -20.78 -14.52
C ALA A 319 19.83 -22.25 -14.15
N THR A 320 20.10 -22.61 -12.88
CA THR A 320 19.97 -23.99 -12.38
C THR A 320 18.54 -24.50 -12.49
N LEU A 321 17.54 -23.67 -12.19
CA LEU A 321 16.13 -23.99 -12.35
C LEU A 321 15.80 -24.31 -13.81
N TRP A 322 16.20 -23.46 -14.74
CA TRP A 322 15.94 -23.68 -16.17
C TRP A 322 16.75 -24.84 -16.76
N VAL A 323 17.98 -25.09 -16.29
CA VAL A 323 18.76 -26.28 -16.66
C VAL A 323 18.10 -27.55 -16.14
N ALA A 324 17.50 -27.55 -14.95
CA ALA A 324 16.74 -28.70 -14.48
C ALA A 324 15.50 -28.96 -15.35
N ILE A 325 14.75 -27.90 -15.70
CA ILE A 325 13.53 -27.99 -16.52
C ILE A 325 13.84 -28.37 -17.98
N PHE A 326 14.76 -27.69 -18.64
CA PHE A 326 15.06 -27.92 -20.06
C PHE A 326 16.17 -28.93 -20.30
N GLY A 327 17.16 -29.01 -19.42
CA GLY A 327 18.20 -30.02 -19.51
C GLY A 327 17.65 -31.38 -19.10
N VAL A 328 17.43 -31.56 -17.79
CA VAL A 328 17.15 -32.89 -17.24
C VAL A 328 15.77 -33.42 -17.66
N PHE A 329 14.71 -32.63 -17.48
CA PHE A 329 13.35 -33.12 -17.73
C PHE A 329 13.09 -33.39 -19.22
N PHE A 330 13.48 -32.47 -20.12
CA PHE A 330 13.32 -32.69 -21.56
C PHE A 330 14.18 -33.85 -22.08
N LEU A 331 15.45 -33.96 -21.64
CA LEU A 331 16.29 -35.11 -22.00
C LEU A 331 15.70 -36.42 -21.52
N THR A 332 15.12 -36.45 -20.32
CA THR A 332 14.48 -37.66 -19.77
C THR A 332 13.29 -38.10 -20.64
N ILE A 333 12.47 -37.16 -21.12
CA ILE A 333 11.37 -37.47 -22.05
C ILE A 333 11.94 -38.06 -23.35
N ILE A 334 12.97 -37.44 -23.93
CA ILE A 334 13.59 -37.92 -25.17
C ILE A 334 14.14 -39.34 -24.98
N PHE A 335 14.92 -39.58 -23.92
CA PHE A 335 15.48 -40.90 -23.64
C PHE A 335 14.38 -41.93 -23.35
N GLY A 336 13.30 -41.54 -22.67
CA GLY A 336 12.13 -42.39 -22.47
C GLY A 336 11.48 -42.83 -23.78
N VAL A 337 11.29 -41.88 -24.71
CA VAL A 337 10.74 -42.18 -26.05
C VAL A 337 11.68 -43.08 -26.85
N LEU A 338 12.97 -42.76 -26.90
CA LEU A 338 13.97 -43.58 -27.59
C LEU A 338 14.02 -45.00 -27.02
N SER A 339 14.09 -45.14 -25.69
CA SER A 339 14.06 -46.43 -25.00
C SER A 339 12.82 -47.23 -25.38
N THR A 340 11.65 -46.58 -25.43
CA THR A 340 10.40 -47.24 -25.83
C THR A 340 10.46 -47.75 -27.27
N VAL A 341 10.96 -46.93 -28.20
CA VAL A 341 11.12 -47.33 -29.62
C VAL A 341 12.09 -48.51 -29.78
N TYR A 342 13.23 -48.46 -29.08
CA TYR A 342 14.20 -49.56 -29.11
C TYR A 342 13.63 -50.84 -28.52
N SER A 343 12.91 -50.77 -27.41
CA SER A 343 12.22 -51.93 -26.82
C SER A 343 11.25 -52.58 -27.80
N VAL A 344 10.46 -51.79 -28.55
CA VAL A 344 9.54 -52.32 -29.57
C VAL A 344 10.30 -53.00 -30.71
N LYS A 345 11.38 -52.40 -31.20
CA LYS A 345 12.21 -53.00 -32.25
C LYS A 345 12.84 -54.31 -31.78
N GLN A 346 13.41 -54.32 -30.58
CA GLN A 346 14.02 -55.51 -29.99
C GLN A 346 13.00 -56.63 -29.78
N TYR A 347 11.80 -56.31 -29.32
CA TYR A 347 10.69 -57.27 -29.20
C TYR A 347 10.34 -57.91 -30.55
N ARG A 348 10.24 -57.10 -31.63
CA ARG A 348 9.97 -57.62 -32.98
C ARG A 348 11.08 -58.53 -33.50
N VAL A 349 12.34 -58.17 -33.26
CA VAL A 349 13.49 -59.01 -33.64
C VAL A 349 13.49 -60.32 -32.84
N ALA A 350 13.17 -60.27 -31.55
CA ALA A 350 13.08 -61.46 -30.70
C ALA A 350 12.00 -62.43 -31.18
N ILE A 351 10.81 -61.94 -31.56
CA ILE A 351 9.75 -62.78 -32.17
C ILE A 351 10.28 -63.47 -33.43
N LYS A 352 10.86 -62.72 -34.37
CA LYS A 352 11.38 -63.30 -35.61
C LYS A 352 12.51 -64.31 -35.37
N SER A 353 13.38 -64.03 -34.40
CA SER A 353 14.45 -64.95 -34.01
C SER A 353 13.88 -66.23 -33.40
N TYR A 354 12.83 -66.14 -32.59
CA TYR A 354 12.14 -67.28 -32.01
C TYR A 354 11.48 -68.14 -33.10
N GLU A 355 10.76 -67.51 -34.03
CA GLU A 355 10.16 -68.19 -35.19
C GLU A 355 11.22 -68.94 -36.02
N LEU A 356 12.36 -68.30 -36.31
CA LEU A 356 13.44 -68.91 -37.08
C LEU A 356 14.07 -70.10 -36.34
N ALA A 357 14.34 -69.95 -35.03
CA ALA A 357 14.89 -71.01 -34.20
C ALA A 357 13.92 -72.21 -34.11
N LEU A 358 12.62 -71.93 -33.99
CA LEU A 358 11.58 -72.94 -33.97
C LEU A 358 11.51 -73.68 -35.31
N ALA A 359 11.56 -72.97 -36.44
CA ALA A 359 11.63 -73.57 -37.78
C ALA A 359 12.87 -74.48 -37.95
N GLN A 360 14.05 -74.04 -37.51
CA GLN A 360 15.28 -74.86 -37.53
C GLN A 360 15.15 -76.11 -36.65
N ALA A 361 14.59 -75.98 -35.46
CA ALA A 361 14.38 -77.11 -34.54
C ALA A 361 13.40 -78.14 -35.13
N CYS A 362 12.34 -77.70 -35.81
CA CYS A 362 11.40 -78.57 -36.51
C CYS A 362 12.04 -79.30 -37.71
N GLN A 363 13.04 -78.70 -38.38
CA GLN A 363 13.78 -79.34 -39.48
C GLN A 363 14.81 -80.38 -39.03
N GLN A 364 15.44 -80.20 -37.86
CA GLN A 364 16.54 -81.07 -37.42
C GLN A 364 16.12 -82.35 -36.68
N LYS A 365 14.88 -82.45 -36.17
CA LYS A 365 14.42 -83.64 -35.41
C LYS A 365 13.59 -84.59 -36.25
N SER A 366 13.89 -85.89 -36.15
CA SER A 366 13.17 -87.00 -36.81
C SER A 366 11.79 -87.31 -36.20
N THR A 367 11.47 -86.71 -35.04
CA THR A 367 10.14 -86.74 -34.42
C THR A 367 9.74 -85.31 -34.08
N PRO A 368 8.62 -84.78 -34.62
CA PRO A 368 8.23 -83.39 -34.43
C PRO A 368 7.86 -83.09 -32.97
N LEU A 369 8.18 -81.89 -32.49
CA LEU A 369 7.71 -81.38 -31.21
C LEU A 369 6.19 -81.10 -31.30
N GLN A 370 5.40 -82.09 -30.90
CA GLN A 370 3.93 -82.03 -30.85
C GLN A 370 3.48 -80.80 -30.06
N ARG A 371 2.60 -79.97 -30.64
CA ARG A 371 2.15 -78.59 -30.27
C ARG A 371 2.94 -77.38 -30.78
N PHE A 372 4.16 -77.53 -31.28
CA PHE A 372 4.96 -76.38 -31.75
C PHE A 372 5.28 -76.43 -33.25
N CYS A 373 5.34 -77.62 -33.84
CA CYS A 373 5.68 -77.84 -35.25
C CYS A 373 4.48 -78.29 -36.11
N ASP A 374 3.25 -77.97 -35.68
CA ASP A 374 2.02 -78.36 -36.38
C ASP A 374 1.62 -77.37 -37.49
#